data_AF-A0A2E3KK85-F1
#
_entry.id   AF-A0A2E3KK85-F1
#
_cell.length_a   1.000
_cell.length_b   1.000
_cell.length_c   1.000
_cell.angle_alpha   90.00
_cell.angle_beta   90.00
_cell.angle_gamma   90.00
#
_symmetry.space_group_name_H-M   'P 1'
#
loop_
_entity.id
_entity.type
_entity.pdbx_description
1 polymer ?
#
loop_
_entity_poly.entity_id
_entity_poly.type
_entity_poly.pdbx_seq_one_letter_code
_entity_poly.pdbx_strand_id
1 'polypeptide(L)'
;MKKGRKVKLIVMIAACIVSAAYGSWQVWIRIPERVTEAETYRTAKKTYDELVVIAGDLKAKGQTLDETQQLEYTESERVLSEFKDEKPQPPSKYDAIINLWIWVIGGGATIPFLIWPFWKFRHGGWILGEDGSLTTPRGVRHAADHISDIDMSTWRGLLDPQASNKTTWQAKVVLSDGQSLVIDDYLWEDADKIIARLAHMFHPETWDADGELVRNDESPEKDPSSYESASEK
;
A
#
# COMPACT_ATOMS: atom_id res chain seq x y z
N MET A 1 3.43 -0.81 -17.94
CA MET A 1 2.65 -0.42 -16.76
C MET A 1 2.02 0.94 -17.00
N LYS A 2 0.68 1.04 -16.91
CA LYS A 2 -0.10 2.28 -17.10
C LYS A 2 0.43 3.42 -16.21
N LYS A 3 0.51 4.64 -16.74
CA LYS A 3 1.02 5.84 -16.03
C LYS A 3 0.29 6.09 -14.70
N GLY A 4 -1.04 6.00 -14.68
CA GLY A 4 -1.83 6.19 -13.46
C GLY A 4 -1.46 5.21 -12.34
N ARG A 5 -1.10 3.97 -12.67
CA ARG A 5 -0.65 2.96 -11.70
C ARG A 5 0.75 3.27 -11.18
N LYS A 6 1.66 3.73 -12.04
CA LYS A 6 3.00 4.18 -11.63
C LYS A 6 2.89 5.30 -10.59
N VAL A 7 2.07 6.33 -10.85
CA VAL A 7 1.88 7.46 -9.94
C VAL A 7 1.29 7.00 -8.60
N LYS A 8 0.25 6.17 -8.62
CA LYS A 8 -0.34 5.61 -7.40
C LYS A 8 0.68 4.86 -6.56
N LEU A 9 1.50 4.00 -7.18
CA LEU A 9 2.56 3.27 -6.48
C LEU A 9 3.62 4.20 -5.89
N ILE A 10 4.05 5.22 -6.62
CA ILE A 10 5.03 6.21 -6.12
C ILE A 10 4.50 6.94 -4.89
N VAL A 11 3.24 7.40 -4.94
CA VAL A 11 2.60 8.08 -3.80
C VAL A 11 2.50 7.15 -2.58
N MET A 12 2.11 5.88 -2.80
CA MET A 12 2.06 4.88 -1.72
C MET A 12 3.44 4.62 -1.12
N ILE A 13 4.47 4.47 -1.95
CA ILE A 13 5.86 4.26 -1.49
C ILE A 13 6.30 5.46 -0.63
N ALA A 14 6.07 6.69 -1.09
CA ALA A 14 6.42 7.88 -0.34
C ALA A 14 5.69 7.95 1.01
N ALA A 15 4.38 7.66 1.04
CA ALA A 15 3.60 7.60 2.27
C ALA A 15 4.14 6.54 3.25
N CYS A 16 4.51 5.35 2.75
CA CYS A 16 5.12 4.30 3.57
C CYS A 16 6.49 4.72 4.12
N ILE A 17 7.33 5.41 3.34
CA ILE A 17 8.64 5.89 3.80
C ILE A 17 8.49 6.93 4.92
N VAL A 18 7.62 7.93 4.73
CA VAL A 18 7.34 8.96 5.74
C VAL A 18 6.84 8.32 7.03
N SER A 19 5.92 7.38 6.89
CA SER A 19 5.34 6.60 7.98
C SER A 19 6.39 5.77 8.74
N ALA A 20 7.26 5.07 8.01
CA ALA A 20 8.36 4.30 8.61
C ALA A 20 9.35 5.19 9.35
N ALA A 21 9.75 6.32 8.74
CA ALA A 21 10.65 7.29 9.35
C ALA A 21 10.05 7.89 10.64
N TYR A 22 8.76 8.24 10.62
CA TYR A 22 8.06 8.76 11.78
C TYR A 22 7.97 7.71 12.91
N GLY A 23 7.61 6.47 12.59
CA GLY A 23 7.58 5.39 13.56
C GLY A 23 8.94 5.06 14.16
N SER A 24 10.00 5.06 13.35
CA SER A 24 11.38 4.90 13.83
C SER A 24 11.79 6.04 14.77
N TRP A 25 11.46 7.29 14.44
CA TRP A 25 11.70 8.44 15.32
C TRP A 25 10.98 8.31 16.67
N GLN A 26 9.72 7.86 16.65
CA GLN A 26 8.96 7.59 17.89
C GLN A 26 9.64 6.52 18.75
N VAL A 27 10.02 5.39 18.16
CA VAL A 27 10.60 4.26 18.91
C VAL A 27 12.00 4.57 19.45
N TRP A 28 12.84 5.25 18.67
CA TRP A 28 14.25 5.44 19.04
C TRP A 28 14.53 6.72 19.81
N ILE A 29 13.70 7.76 19.65
CA ILE A 29 13.96 9.08 20.24
C ILE A 29 12.85 9.42 21.23
N ARG A 30 11.59 9.51 20.76
CA ARG A 30 10.54 10.10 21.61
C ARG A 30 10.09 9.21 22.77
N ILE A 31 10.01 7.89 22.58
CA ILE A 31 9.65 6.97 23.67
C ILE A 31 10.71 6.98 24.77
N PRO A 32 12.03 6.82 24.48
CA PRO A 32 13.07 6.96 25.48
C PRO A 32 13.05 8.31 26.22
N GLU A 33 12.91 9.42 25.50
CA GLU A 33 12.79 10.75 26.12
C GLU A 33 11.62 10.81 27.11
N ARG A 34 10.43 10.35 26.71
CA ARG A 34 9.25 10.32 27.59
C ARG A 34 9.44 9.42 28.81
N VAL A 35 10.18 8.32 28.70
CA VAL A 35 10.52 7.47 29.84
C VAL A 35 11.41 8.25 30.81
N THR A 36 12.45 8.93 30.32
CA THR A 36 13.34 9.74 31.17
C THR A 36 12.63 10.94 31.80
N GLU A 37 11.76 11.64 31.08
CA GLU A 37 10.91 12.73 31.60
C GLU A 37 9.97 12.21 32.71
N ALA A 38 9.35 11.04 32.52
CA ALA A 38 8.47 10.45 33.52
C ALA A 38 9.24 9.96 34.78
N GLU A 39 10.45 9.43 34.61
CA GLU A 39 11.30 8.99 35.72
C GLU A 39 11.81 10.17 36.55
N THR A 40 12.34 11.21 35.91
CA THR A 40 12.80 12.45 36.58
C THR A 40 11.68 13.15 37.34
N TYR A 41 10.48 13.21 36.76
CA TYR A 41 9.31 13.73 37.45
C TYR A 41 8.93 12.87 38.67
N ARG A 42 8.96 11.54 38.55
CA ARG A 42 8.62 10.62 39.65
C ARG A 42 9.61 10.70 40.80
N THR A 43 10.91 10.80 40.52
CA THR A 43 11.94 10.91 41.56
C THR A 43 11.83 12.25 42.28
N ALA A 44 11.75 13.37 41.54
CA ALA A 44 11.60 14.70 42.12
C ALA A 44 10.31 14.82 42.95
N LYS A 45 9.20 14.25 42.47
CA LYS A 45 7.95 14.24 43.23
C LYS A 45 8.07 13.42 44.52
N LYS A 46 8.72 12.25 44.47
CA LYS A 46 8.91 11.41 45.64
C LYS A 46 9.75 12.12 46.70
N THR A 47 10.87 12.75 46.30
CA THR A 47 11.72 13.53 47.20
C THR A 47 10.97 14.72 47.80
N TYR A 48 10.19 15.44 46.98
CA TYR A 48 9.35 16.54 47.45
C TYR A 48 8.33 16.07 48.49
N ASP A 49 7.57 15.00 48.19
CA ASP A 49 6.55 14.45 49.09
C ASP A 49 7.17 13.95 50.41
N GLU A 50 8.32 13.28 50.37
CA GLU A 50 9.07 12.83 51.57
C GLU A 50 9.56 14.02 52.43
N LEU A 51 10.14 15.04 51.79
CA LEU A 51 10.62 16.24 52.49
C LEU A 51 9.48 17.07 53.07
N VAL A 52 8.31 17.13 52.43
CA VAL A 52 7.12 17.80 52.99
C VAL A 52 6.62 17.10 54.25
N VAL A 53 6.63 15.77 54.29
CA VAL A 53 6.26 15.00 55.50
C VAL A 53 7.26 15.27 56.62
N ILE A 54 8.56 15.19 56.34
CA ILE A 54 9.63 15.46 57.32
C ILE A 54 9.54 16.92 57.82
N ALA A 55 9.28 17.88 56.94
CA ALA A 55 9.07 19.28 57.29
C ALA A 55 7.91 19.46 58.27
N GLY A 56 6.80 18.76 58.04
CA GLY A 56 5.63 18.77 58.91
C GLY A 56 5.94 18.22 60.31
N ASP A 57 6.64 17.09 60.37
CA ASP A 57 7.04 16.42 61.62
C ASP A 57 8.05 17.23 62.43
N LEU A 58 9.01 17.88 61.77
CA LEU A 58 10.00 18.76 62.41
C LEU A 58 9.35 20.06 62.91
N LYS A 59 8.42 20.63 62.13
CA LYS A 59 7.66 21.82 62.55
C LYS A 59 6.83 21.55 63.80
N ALA A 60 6.24 20.36 63.94
CA ALA A 60 5.54 19.94 65.15
C ALA A 60 6.46 19.85 66.39
N LYS A 61 7.77 19.63 66.17
CA LYS A 61 8.82 19.58 67.20
C LYS A 61 9.54 20.93 67.40
N GLY A 62 9.15 21.99 66.68
CA GLY A 62 9.80 23.30 66.72
C GLY A 62 11.19 23.33 66.06
N GLN A 63 11.49 22.37 65.20
CA GLN A 63 12.76 22.24 64.46
C GLN A 63 12.55 22.55 62.97
N THR A 64 13.63 22.98 62.30
CA THR A 64 13.66 23.24 60.86
C THR A 64 14.42 22.13 60.14
N LEU A 65 14.20 21.99 58.83
CA LEU A 65 14.99 21.08 57.99
C LEU A 65 16.47 21.49 58.01
N ASP A 66 17.34 20.49 57.89
CA ASP A 66 18.77 20.67 57.72
C ASP A 66 19.11 21.41 56.40
N GLU A 67 20.28 22.06 56.31
CA GLU A 67 20.69 22.82 55.12
C GLU A 67 20.70 21.95 53.85
N THR A 68 21.09 20.68 53.98
CA THR A 68 21.11 19.71 52.88
C THR A 68 19.71 19.41 52.35
N GLN A 69 18.74 19.25 53.26
CA GLN A 69 17.35 18.96 52.93
C GLN A 69 16.61 20.16 52.31
N GLN A 70 17.00 21.39 52.69
CA GLN A 70 16.46 22.60 52.09
C GLN A 70 16.92 22.78 50.64
N LEU A 71 18.16 22.39 50.33
CA LEU A 71 18.68 22.38 48.96
C LEU A 71 17.96 21.35 48.10
N GLU A 72 17.78 20.12 48.59
CA GLU A 72 17.04 19.06 47.89
C GLU A 72 15.56 19.42 47.65
N TYR A 73 14.94 20.12 48.61
CA TYR A 73 13.57 20.63 48.47
C TYR A 73 13.47 21.66 47.34
N THR A 74 14.38 22.63 47.32
CA THR A 74 14.42 23.70 46.31
C THR A 74 14.72 23.14 44.91
N GLU A 75 15.61 22.15 44.82
CA GLU A 75 15.91 21.47 43.55
C GLU A 75 14.72 20.65 43.04
N SER A 76 14.05 19.91 43.93
CA SER A 76 12.87 19.13 43.59
C SER A 76 11.70 20.02 43.14
N GLU A 77 11.48 21.16 43.83
CA GLU A 77 10.49 22.15 43.44
C GLU A 77 10.81 22.77 42.06
N ARG A 78 12.09 23.06 41.80
CA ARG A 78 12.55 23.57 40.49
C ARG A 78 12.23 22.57 39.37
N VAL A 79 12.56 21.29 39.55
CA VAL A 79 12.26 20.24 38.56
C VAL A 79 10.75 20.09 38.37
N LEU A 80 9.96 20.08 39.45
CA LEU A 80 8.50 20.01 39.35
C LEU A 80 7.89 21.24 38.66
N SER A 81 8.53 22.40 38.78
CA SER A 81 8.09 23.63 38.12
C SER A 81 8.27 23.60 36.60
N GLU A 82 9.25 22.85 36.09
CA GLU A 82 9.48 22.64 34.65
C GLU A 82 8.35 21.83 33.98
N PHE A 83 7.59 21.05 34.77
CA PHE A 83 6.47 20.21 34.29
C PHE A 83 5.08 20.75 34.71
N LYS A 84 4.96 22.06 35.00
CA LYS A 84 3.71 22.66 35.50
C LYS A 84 2.53 22.57 34.54
N ASP A 85 2.79 22.66 33.24
CA ASP A 85 1.72 22.71 32.23
C ASP A 85 1.24 21.32 31.79
N GLU A 86 2.11 20.30 31.83
CA GLU A 86 1.73 18.93 31.47
C GLU A 86 2.52 17.90 32.29
N LYS A 87 1.80 17.06 33.04
CA LYS A 87 2.43 15.98 33.79
C LYS A 87 2.90 14.91 32.80
N PRO A 88 4.20 14.56 32.77
CA PRO A 88 4.70 13.56 31.85
C PRO A 88 4.03 12.21 32.15
N GLN A 89 3.23 11.72 31.20
CA GLN A 89 2.66 10.39 31.30
C GLN A 89 3.66 9.36 30.77
N PRO A 90 3.89 8.27 31.52
CA PRO A 90 4.73 7.20 31.02
C PRO A 90 4.11 6.64 29.73
N PRO A 91 4.92 6.37 28.68
CA PRO A 91 4.41 5.70 27.50
C PRO A 91 3.85 4.32 27.90
N SER A 92 2.81 3.88 27.18
CA SER A 92 2.25 2.55 27.38
C SER A 92 3.30 1.49 27.05
N LYS A 93 3.26 0.35 27.75
CA LYS A 93 4.14 -0.80 27.46
C LYS A 93 4.02 -1.28 26.01
N TYR A 94 2.89 -1.00 25.36
CA TYR A 94 2.61 -1.41 23.99
C TYR A 94 3.02 -0.38 22.94
N ASP A 95 3.29 0.87 23.31
CA ASP A 95 3.56 1.94 22.34
C ASP A 95 4.82 1.65 21.52
N ALA A 96 5.87 1.13 22.17
CA ALA A 96 7.11 0.75 21.48
C ALA A 96 6.90 -0.44 20.53
N ILE A 97 6.16 -1.46 20.99
CA ILE A 97 5.94 -2.69 20.21
C ILE A 97 5.03 -2.39 19.01
N ILE A 98 3.92 -1.68 19.22
CA ILE A 98 2.97 -1.33 18.17
C ILE A 98 3.64 -0.45 17.11
N ASN A 99 4.38 0.59 17.52
CA ASN A 99 5.06 1.46 16.56
C ASN A 99 6.17 0.72 15.79
N LEU A 100 6.88 -0.22 16.43
CA LEU A 100 7.85 -1.07 15.73
C LEU A 100 7.18 -1.95 14.67
N TRP A 101 6.10 -2.65 15.02
CA TRP A 101 5.42 -3.56 14.10
C TRP A 101 4.76 -2.83 12.93
N ILE A 102 4.01 -1.77 13.21
CA ILE A 102 3.24 -1.06 12.16
C ILE A 102 4.18 -0.33 11.21
N TRP A 103 5.17 0.39 11.74
CA TRP A 103 5.93 1.33 10.94
C TRP A 103 7.24 0.75 10.41
N VAL A 104 7.96 -0.02 11.24
CA VAL A 104 9.25 -0.61 10.82
C VAL A 104 9.02 -1.89 10.03
N ILE A 105 8.23 -2.82 10.57
CA ILE A 105 7.99 -4.11 9.90
C ILE A 105 6.95 -3.96 8.78
N GLY A 106 5.85 -3.24 9.03
CA GLY A 106 4.86 -2.93 8.01
C GLY A 106 5.48 -2.12 6.86
N GLY A 107 6.26 -1.07 7.15
CA GLY A 107 7.00 -0.32 6.14
C GLY A 107 8.05 -1.17 5.42
N GLY A 108 8.86 -1.93 6.17
CA GLY A 108 9.94 -2.76 5.65
C GLY A 108 9.48 -3.90 4.75
N ALA A 109 8.31 -4.49 5.00
CA ALA A 109 7.73 -5.52 4.14
C ALA A 109 6.93 -4.94 2.95
N THR A 110 6.22 -3.83 3.19
CA THR A 110 5.33 -3.23 2.17
C THR A 110 6.11 -2.49 1.10
N ILE A 111 7.18 -1.77 1.44
CA ILE A 111 7.96 -0.99 0.47
C ILE A 111 8.59 -1.89 -0.61
N PRO A 112 9.28 -3.01 -0.29
CA PRO A 112 9.79 -3.93 -1.31
C PRO A 112 8.68 -4.50 -2.20
N PHE A 113 7.52 -4.82 -1.62
CA PHE A 113 6.36 -5.30 -2.38
C PHE A 113 5.83 -4.24 -3.36
N LEU A 114 5.81 -2.97 -2.97
CA LEU A 114 5.41 -1.85 -3.83
C LEU A 114 6.46 -1.48 -4.88
N ILE A 115 7.75 -1.72 -4.60
CA ILE A 115 8.86 -1.52 -5.53
C ILE A 115 8.92 -2.64 -6.58
N TRP A 116 8.54 -3.87 -6.21
CA TRP A 116 8.62 -5.05 -7.07
C TRP A 116 8.03 -4.86 -8.49
N PRO A 117 6.85 -4.24 -8.69
CA PRO A 117 6.33 -3.95 -10.03
C PRO A 117 7.27 -3.10 -10.89
N PHE A 118 7.98 -2.13 -10.31
CA PHE A 118 8.94 -1.31 -11.08
C PHE A 118 10.10 -2.14 -11.58
N TRP A 119 10.61 -3.07 -10.76
CA TRP A 119 11.67 -3.97 -11.17
C TRP A 119 11.19 -5.00 -12.19
N LYS A 120 10.04 -5.65 -11.92
CA LYS A 120 9.43 -6.65 -12.81
C LYS A 120 9.09 -6.08 -14.19
N PHE A 121 8.65 -4.83 -14.25
CA PHE A 121 8.16 -4.18 -15.48
C PHE A 121 9.11 -3.09 -16.00
N ARG A 122 10.39 -3.12 -15.60
CA ARG A 122 11.40 -2.11 -16.01
C ARG A 122 11.71 -2.13 -17.50
N HIS A 123 11.50 -3.26 -18.16
CA HIS A 123 11.93 -3.52 -19.54
C HIS A 123 10.99 -2.97 -20.63
N GLY A 124 9.95 -2.21 -20.24
CA GLY A 124 8.98 -1.66 -21.18
C GLY A 124 7.69 -2.47 -21.21
N GLY A 125 6.84 -2.19 -22.20
CA GLY A 125 5.54 -2.84 -22.38
C GLY A 125 5.45 -3.61 -23.70
N TRP A 126 4.24 -4.05 -24.02
CA TRP A 126 3.93 -4.62 -25.33
C TRP A 126 3.98 -3.52 -26.40
N ILE A 127 4.58 -3.83 -27.54
CA ILE A 127 4.60 -2.93 -28.71
C ILE A 127 4.27 -3.76 -29.93
N LEU A 128 3.25 -3.36 -30.68
CA LEU A 128 2.92 -3.94 -31.98
C LEU A 128 3.45 -3.01 -33.07
N GLY A 129 4.40 -3.49 -33.87
CA GLY A 129 4.96 -2.74 -34.99
C GLY A 129 3.96 -2.55 -36.12
N GLU A 130 4.23 -1.60 -37.01
CA GLU A 130 3.43 -1.41 -38.23
C GLU A 130 3.49 -2.63 -39.15
N ASP A 131 4.62 -3.33 -39.13
CA ASP A 131 4.90 -4.60 -39.82
C ASP A 131 4.19 -5.81 -39.21
N GLY A 132 3.38 -5.63 -38.16
CA GLY A 132 2.71 -6.71 -37.44
C GLY A 132 3.62 -7.48 -36.48
N SER A 133 4.88 -7.06 -36.30
CA SER A 133 5.78 -7.71 -35.34
C SER A 133 5.41 -7.34 -33.90
N LEU A 134 5.36 -8.33 -33.01
CA LEU A 134 5.00 -8.14 -31.60
C LEU A 134 6.25 -8.17 -30.72
N THR A 135 6.52 -7.07 -30.03
CA THR A 135 7.60 -6.97 -29.04
C THR A 135 7.03 -7.19 -27.64
N THR A 136 7.56 -8.19 -26.94
CA THR A 136 7.18 -8.52 -25.55
C THR A 136 7.76 -7.50 -24.56
N PRO A 137 7.20 -7.40 -23.33
CA PRO A 137 7.76 -6.56 -22.27
C PRO A 137 9.17 -6.95 -21.83
N ARG A 138 9.67 -8.12 -22.23
CA ARG A 138 11.06 -8.56 -21.98
C ARG A 138 12.02 -8.16 -23.10
N GLY A 139 11.53 -7.53 -24.17
CA GLY A 139 12.31 -7.12 -25.33
C GLY A 139 12.48 -8.19 -26.41
N VAL A 140 11.84 -9.36 -26.26
CA VAL A 140 11.80 -10.38 -27.34
C VAL A 140 10.84 -9.91 -28.42
N ARG A 141 11.30 -9.87 -29.67
CA ARG A 141 10.49 -9.52 -30.84
C ARG A 141 10.08 -10.78 -31.59
N HIS A 142 8.79 -10.96 -31.79
CA HIS A 142 8.19 -11.99 -32.62
C HIS A 142 7.78 -11.36 -33.95
N ALA A 143 8.22 -11.95 -35.06
CA ALA A 143 7.80 -11.51 -36.39
C ALA A 143 6.33 -11.89 -36.64
N ALA A 144 5.67 -11.20 -37.57
CA ALA A 144 4.24 -11.36 -37.81
C ALA A 144 3.85 -12.78 -38.26
N ASP A 145 4.72 -13.43 -39.04
CA ASP A 145 4.59 -14.81 -39.52
C ASP A 145 4.71 -15.87 -38.40
N HIS A 146 5.30 -15.50 -37.26
CA HIS A 146 5.38 -16.37 -36.08
C HIS A 146 4.15 -16.28 -35.18
N ILE A 147 3.19 -15.41 -35.49
CA ILE A 147 1.93 -15.25 -34.75
C ILE A 147 0.85 -15.97 -35.57
N SER A 148 0.30 -17.03 -35.01
CA SER A 148 -0.65 -17.90 -35.73
C SER A 148 -2.10 -17.55 -35.44
N ASP A 149 -2.42 -17.11 -34.23
CA ASP A 149 -3.79 -16.79 -33.82
C ASP A 149 -3.82 -15.92 -32.54
N ILE A 150 -5.02 -15.47 -32.14
CA ILE A 150 -5.30 -14.84 -30.85
C ILE A 150 -6.56 -15.42 -30.21
N ASP A 151 -6.39 -16.04 -29.04
CA ASP A 151 -7.48 -16.53 -28.20
C ASP A 151 -8.05 -15.38 -27.36
N MET A 152 -9.29 -15.04 -27.69
CA MET A 152 -10.09 -13.98 -27.08
C MET A 152 -11.11 -14.49 -26.05
N SER A 153 -11.08 -15.78 -25.68
CA SER A 153 -12.07 -16.40 -24.77
C SER A 153 -12.25 -15.66 -23.44
N THR A 154 -11.17 -15.11 -22.90
CA THR A 154 -11.18 -14.34 -21.65
C THR A 154 -11.34 -12.83 -21.84
N TRP A 155 -11.41 -12.34 -23.09
CA TRP A 155 -11.49 -10.92 -23.39
C TRP A 155 -12.84 -10.34 -22.99
N ARG A 156 -12.80 -9.38 -22.05
CA ARG A 156 -13.94 -8.62 -21.52
C ARG A 156 -15.10 -9.47 -20.98
N GLY A 157 -14.90 -10.78 -20.82
CA GLY A 157 -15.98 -11.72 -20.48
C GLY A 157 -17.09 -11.75 -21.53
N LEU A 158 -16.80 -11.30 -22.76
CA LEU A 158 -17.77 -11.18 -23.84
C LEU A 158 -18.21 -12.56 -24.34
N LEU A 159 -17.27 -13.51 -24.40
CA LEU A 159 -17.51 -14.86 -24.91
C LEU A 159 -17.82 -15.88 -23.81
N ASP A 160 -17.22 -15.74 -22.63
CA ASP A 160 -17.46 -16.64 -21.49
C ASP A 160 -18.00 -15.87 -20.28
N PRO A 161 -19.32 -15.94 -20.01
CA PRO A 161 -19.95 -15.33 -18.83
C PRO A 161 -19.48 -15.91 -17.49
N GLN A 162 -18.82 -17.07 -17.50
CA GLN A 162 -18.25 -17.73 -16.31
C GLN A 162 -16.76 -17.41 -16.13
N ALA A 163 -16.15 -16.64 -17.04
CA ALA A 163 -14.76 -16.23 -16.91
C ALA A 163 -14.55 -15.43 -15.61
N SER A 164 -13.63 -15.89 -14.77
CA SER A 164 -13.29 -15.22 -13.52
C SER A 164 -12.92 -13.75 -13.75
N ASN A 165 -13.43 -12.83 -12.90
CA ASN A 165 -13.12 -11.39 -12.92
C ASN A 165 -11.62 -11.04 -13.02
N LYS A 166 -10.72 -11.99 -12.67
CA LYS A 166 -9.27 -11.82 -12.75
C LYS A 166 -8.69 -11.96 -14.17
N THR A 167 -9.35 -12.68 -15.07
CA THR A 167 -8.87 -12.94 -16.44
C THR A 167 -9.65 -12.18 -17.50
N THR A 168 -10.76 -11.52 -17.12
CA THR A 168 -11.69 -10.77 -17.97
C THR A 168 -11.04 -9.64 -18.80
N TRP A 169 -9.76 -9.33 -18.62
CA TRP A 169 -9.06 -8.28 -19.39
C TRP A 169 -7.80 -8.81 -20.07
N GLN A 170 -7.79 -10.10 -20.37
CA GLN A 170 -6.64 -10.81 -20.96
C GLN A 170 -7.01 -11.43 -22.30
N ALA A 171 -6.05 -11.44 -23.21
CA ALA A 171 -6.08 -12.23 -24.45
C ALA A 171 -4.76 -13.00 -24.59
N LYS A 172 -4.81 -14.15 -25.26
CA LYS A 172 -3.64 -15.00 -25.47
C LYS A 172 -3.27 -15.00 -26.94
N VAL A 173 -2.10 -14.44 -27.26
CA VAL A 173 -1.53 -14.56 -28.60
C VAL A 173 -0.89 -15.93 -28.74
N VAL A 174 -1.32 -16.70 -29.74
CA VAL A 174 -0.79 -18.02 -30.05
C VAL A 174 0.34 -17.87 -31.06
N LEU A 175 1.48 -18.46 -30.76
CA LEU A 175 2.64 -18.50 -31.63
C LEU A 175 2.61 -19.76 -32.50
N SER A 176 3.32 -19.74 -33.62
CA SER A 176 3.41 -20.87 -34.57
C SER A 176 4.04 -22.12 -33.96
N ASP A 177 4.77 -22.00 -32.84
CA ASP A 177 5.33 -23.11 -32.07
C ASP A 177 4.35 -23.69 -31.03
N GLY A 178 3.11 -23.17 -30.97
CA GLY A 178 2.08 -23.57 -30.02
C GLY A 178 2.21 -22.91 -28.63
N GLN A 179 3.20 -22.04 -28.41
CA GLN A 179 3.28 -21.26 -27.18
C GLN A 179 2.21 -20.17 -27.16
N SER A 180 1.76 -19.79 -25.96
CA SER A 180 0.82 -18.67 -25.79
C SER A 180 1.42 -17.56 -24.96
N LEU A 181 1.23 -16.33 -25.43
CA LEU A 181 1.65 -15.10 -24.79
C LEU A 181 0.42 -14.38 -24.24
N VAL A 182 0.36 -14.19 -22.93
CA VAL A 182 -0.76 -13.49 -22.29
C VAL A 182 -0.52 -11.98 -22.34
N ILE A 183 -1.41 -11.27 -23.02
CA ILE A 183 -1.50 -9.80 -23.00
C ILE A 183 -2.63 -9.43 -22.04
N ASP A 184 -2.33 -8.53 -21.10
CA ASP A 184 -3.24 -8.10 -20.04
C ASP A 184 -3.40 -6.58 -20.09
N ASP A 185 -4.61 -6.11 -20.41
CA ASP A 185 -4.91 -4.67 -20.49
C ASP A 185 -4.86 -3.99 -19.11
N TYR A 186 -5.16 -4.70 -18.03
CA TYR A 186 -5.05 -4.12 -16.69
C TYR A 186 -3.60 -3.75 -16.33
N LEU A 187 -2.63 -4.45 -16.91
CA LEU A 187 -1.21 -4.26 -16.62
C LEU A 187 -0.52 -3.25 -17.55
N TRP A 188 -0.86 -3.22 -18.83
CA TRP A 188 -0.07 -2.53 -19.86
C TRP A 188 -0.83 -1.38 -20.53
N GLU A 189 -0.09 -0.35 -20.94
CA GLU A 189 -0.67 0.77 -21.70
C GLU A 189 -0.82 0.32 -23.16
N ASP A 190 -1.91 0.72 -23.82
CA ASP A 190 -2.24 0.38 -25.21
C ASP A 190 -2.38 -1.14 -25.51
N ALA A 191 -2.46 -1.98 -24.47
CA ALA A 191 -2.64 -3.42 -24.64
C ALA A 191 -4.01 -3.77 -25.25
N ASP A 192 -5.05 -3.02 -24.91
CA ASP A 192 -6.36 -3.06 -25.56
C ASP A 192 -6.28 -2.85 -27.07
N LYS A 193 -5.53 -1.84 -27.54
CA LYS A 193 -5.34 -1.55 -28.96
C LYS A 193 -4.56 -2.65 -29.68
N ILE A 194 -3.55 -3.21 -29.02
CA ILE A 194 -2.76 -4.32 -29.55
C ILE A 194 -3.65 -5.56 -29.71
N ILE A 195 -4.43 -5.88 -28.68
CA ILE A 195 -5.36 -7.01 -28.69
C ILE A 195 -6.41 -6.82 -29.79
N ALA A 196 -7.06 -5.65 -29.85
CA ALA A 196 -8.05 -5.31 -30.86
C ALA A 196 -7.51 -5.45 -32.28
N ARG A 197 -6.34 -4.88 -32.56
CA ARG A 197 -5.70 -4.96 -33.88
C ARG A 197 -5.34 -6.40 -34.27
N LEU A 198 -4.85 -7.20 -33.33
CA LEU A 198 -4.56 -8.62 -33.59
C LEU A 198 -5.86 -9.41 -33.82
N ALA A 199 -6.89 -9.19 -33.00
CA ALA A 199 -8.18 -9.87 -33.13
C ALA A 199 -8.84 -9.57 -34.47
N HIS A 200 -8.91 -8.30 -34.88
CA HIS A 200 -9.45 -7.91 -36.17
C HIS A 200 -8.64 -8.46 -37.36
N MET A 201 -7.32 -8.60 -37.21
CA MET A 201 -6.47 -9.14 -38.26
C MET A 201 -6.69 -10.64 -38.49
N PHE A 202 -6.93 -11.42 -37.43
CA PHE A 202 -7.12 -12.87 -37.53
C PHE A 202 -8.59 -13.27 -37.72
N HIS A 203 -9.52 -12.54 -37.11
CA HIS A 203 -10.96 -12.83 -37.08
C HIS A 203 -11.78 -11.55 -37.37
N PRO A 204 -11.60 -10.91 -38.54
CA PRO A 204 -12.25 -9.64 -38.90
C PRO A 204 -13.79 -9.71 -38.93
N GLU A 205 -14.35 -10.91 -39.14
CA GLU A 205 -15.79 -11.17 -39.14
C GLU A 205 -16.39 -11.25 -37.73
N THR A 206 -15.56 -11.55 -36.73
CA THR A 206 -15.97 -11.70 -35.33
C THR A 206 -15.68 -10.44 -34.52
N TRP A 207 -14.56 -9.77 -34.80
CA TRP A 207 -14.08 -8.61 -34.04
C TRP A 207 -13.87 -7.39 -34.93
N ASP A 208 -14.35 -6.23 -34.46
CA ASP A 208 -14.10 -4.96 -35.10
C ASP A 208 -12.71 -4.40 -34.77
N ALA A 209 -12.36 -3.26 -35.37
CA ALA A 209 -11.06 -2.61 -35.18
C ALA A 209 -10.82 -2.10 -33.73
N ASP A 210 -11.89 -1.95 -32.94
CA ASP A 210 -11.84 -1.53 -31.53
C ASP A 210 -11.82 -2.73 -30.57
N GLY A 211 -11.89 -3.96 -31.10
CA GLY A 211 -11.86 -5.21 -30.34
C GLY A 211 -13.20 -5.52 -29.66
N GLU A 212 -14.29 -5.01 -30.21
CA GLU A 212 -15.66 -5.37 -29.86
C GLU A 212 -16.21 -6.43 -30.84
N LEU A 213 -17.25 -7.14 -30.41
CA LEU A 213 -17.88 -8.14 -31.26
C LEU A 213 -18.64 -7.44 -32.38
N VAL A 214 -18.38 -7.83 -33.62
CA VAL A 214 -19.19 -7.38 -34.76
C VAL A 214 -20.61 -7.90 -34.53
N ARG A 215 -21.57 -6.99 -34.36
CA ARG A 215 -22.99 -7.34 -34.31
C ARG A 215 -23.42 -7.86 -35.66
N ASN A 216 -23.32 -9.17 -35.85
CA ASN A 216 -24.09 -9.87 -36.88
C ASN A 216 -25.52 -10.05 -36.34
N ASP A 217 -26.52 -9.77 -37.16
CA ASP A 217 -27.97 -9.80 -36.84
C ASP A 217 -28.51 -11.20 -36.40
N GLU A 218 -27.64 -12.12 -35.98
CA GLU A 218 -27.96 -13.48 -35.51
C GLU A 218 -27.50 -13.75 -34.06
N SER A 219 -27.23 -12.72 -33.25
CA SER A 219 -27.22 -12.91 -31.78
C SER A 219 -28.65 -12.82 -31.25
N PRO A 220 -29.14 -13.83 -30.49
CA PRO A 220 -30.48 -13.78 -29.92
C PRO A 220 -30.56 -12.56 -28.99
N GLU A 221 -31.40 -11.62 -29.40
CA GLU A 221 -31.82 -10.47 -28.63
C GLU A 221 -32.20 -10.95 -27.23
N LYS A 222 -31.35 -10.67 -26.24
CA LYS A 222 -31.77 -10.79 -24.83
C LYS A 222 -32.75 -9.66 -24.58
N ASP A 223 -34.02 -9.98 -24.80
CA ASP A 223 -35.15 -9.17 -24.37
C ASP A 223 -35.01 -8.88 -22.85
N PRO A 224 -34.89 -7.61 -22.44
CA PRO A 224 -34.73 -7.26 -21.03
C PRO A 224 -35.98 -7.52 -20.17
N SER A 225 -37.08 -8.05 -20.72
CA SER A 225 -38.34 -8.26 -19.99
C SER A 225 -38.39 -9.51 -19.09
N SER A 226 -37.38 -10.39 -19.07
CA SER A 226 -37.46 -11.65 -18.32
C SER A 226 -37.00 -11.61 -16.85
N TYR A 227 -36.75 -10.43 -16.26
CA TYR A 227 -36.27 -10.32 -14.87
C TYR A 227 -37.35 -9.95 -13.84
N GLU A 228 -38.62 -9.76 -14.24
CA GLU A 228 -39.66 -9.24 -13.32
C GLU A 228 -40.68 -10.27 -12.81
N SER A 229 -40.54 -11.58 -13.08
CA SER A 229 -41.53 -12.58 -12.63
C SER A 229 -41.02 -13.65 -11.66
N ALA A 230 -39.83 -13.48 -11.06
CA ALA A 230 -39.25 -14.47 -10.14
C ALA A 230 -39.13 -13.98 -8.68
N SER A 231 -39.96 -13.01 -8.26
CA SER A 231 -39.98 -12.47 -6.89
C SER A 231 -41.39 -12.37 -6.28
N GLU A 232 -42.29 -13.29 -6.63
CA GLU A 232 -43.50 -13.51 -5.82
C GLU A 232 -43.75 -15.02 -5.66
N LYS A 233 -43.29 -15.56 -4.53
CA LYS A 233 -43.96 -16.59 -3.72
C LYS A 233 -43.25 -16.77 -2.39
#